data_AF-A0A174UIX9-F1
#
_entry.id   AF-A0A174UIX9-F1
#
_cell.length_a   1.000
_cell.length_b   1.000
_cell.length_c   1.000
_cell.angle_alpha   90.00
_cell.angle_beta   90.00
_cell.angle_gamma   90.00
#
_symmetry.space_group_name_H-M   'P 1'
#
loop_
_entity.id
_entity.type
_entity.pdbx_description
1 polymer ?
#
loop_
_entity_poly.entity_id
_entity_poly.type
_entity_poly.pdbx_seq_one_letter_code
_entity_poly.pdbx_strand_id
1 'polypeptide(L)'
;MEKKEKAVFGILVLGKDWRKINVFQVFGDSGMGFWEKKRCDNLVFGRIMSDLGTFLGKEVRMIKKGFKGRCQKRQMKKCKDVVRTYGAIQLAYAERLEQEDSISEFQCNVMLSGLEAGEYSSDFVCEKQNGDLMVRECVERRFLKKPMTVKLLDASREYWTRRGITDWGIVTDEEK
;
A
#
# COMPACT_ATOMS: atom_id res chain seq x y z
N MET A 1 32.94 -30.71 -10.07
CA MET A 1 31.91 -30.97 -11.11
C MET A 1 30.62 -30.35 -10.60
N GLU A 2 30.35 -29.06 -10.76
CA GLU A 2 30.14 -28.29 -11.99
C GLU A 2 29.13 -28.95 -12.95
N LYS A 3 27.93 -28.36 -13.04
CA LYS A 3 27.24 -27.88 -14.27
C LYS A 3 25.79 -27.50 -13.90
N LYS A 4 25.48 -26.20 -13.76
CA LYS A 4 25.09 -25.23 -14.82
C LYS A 4 23.65 -25.43 -15.32
N GLU A 5 22.83 -24.44 -14.95
CA GLU A 5 21.75 -23.76 -15.69
C GLU A 5 20.89 -24.55 -16.70
N LYS A 6 19.58 -24.30 -16.66
CA LYS A 6 18.91 -23.51 -17.72
C LYS A 6 17.48 -23.13 -17.35
N ALA A 7 17.25 -21.82 -17.30
CA ALA A 7 15.95 -21.23 -17.48
C ALA A 7 15.37 -21.67 -18.83
N VAL A 8 14.10 -22.08 -18.85
CA VAL A 8 13.31 -22.13 -20.08
C VAL A 8 12.36 -20.95 -20.03
N PHE A 9 12.78 -19.88 -20.69
CA PHE A 9 11.95 -18.72 -21.01
C PHE A 9 11.07 -19.13 -22.20
N GLY A 10 9.82 -19.50 -21.92
CA GLY A 10 8.81 -19.67 -22.96
C GLY A 10 8.26 -18.30 -23.35
N ILE A 11 8.83 -17.67 -24.38
CA ILE A 11 8.17 -16.59 -25.10
C ILE A 11 7.08 -17.25 -25.95
N LEU A 12 5.80 -17.00 -25.63
CA LEU A 12 4.72 -17.15 -26.59
C LEU A 12 4.27 -15.76 -27.03
N VAL A 13 4.88 -15.27 -28.11
CA VAL A 13 4.31 -14.20 -28.92
C VAL A 13 3.33 -14.85 -29.88
N LEU A 14 2.04 -14.61 -29.66
CA LEU A 14 1.02 -14.78 -30.68
C LEU A 14 0.19 -13.51 -30.75
N GLY A 15 0.30 -12.85 -31.91
CA GLY A 15 -0.82 -12.14 -32.51
C GLY A 15 -1.12 -10.75 -31.95
N LYS A 16 -1.21 -9.79 -32.88
CA LYS A 16 -1.70 -8.43 -32.68
C LYS A 16 -3.16 -8.48 -32.19
N ASP A 17 -3.37 -8.42 -30.88
CA ASP A 17 -4.67 -8.09 -30.29
C ASP A 17 -4.47 -7.64 -28.83
N TRP A 18 -4.56 -6.33 -28.59
CA TRP A 18 -4.55 -5.76 -27.24
C TRP A 18 -5.92 -6.00 -26.60
N ARG A 19 -6.13 -7.19 -26.04
CA ARG A 19 -7.32 -7.45 -25.21
C ARG A 19 -6.93 -7.36 -23.74
N LYS A 20 -7.44 -6.32 -23.08
CA LYS A 20 -7.45 -6.19 -21.62
C LYS A 20 -7.96 -7.49 -21.01
N ILE A 21 -7.09 -8.25 -20.34
CA ILE A 21 -7.55 -9.35 -19.49
C ILE A 21 -8.04 -8.70 -18.20
N ASN A 22 -9.36 -8.50 -18.16
CA ASN A 22 -10.10 -8.19 -16.96
C ASN A 22 -10.10 -9.48 -16.12
N VAL A 23 -9.48 -9.44 -14.93
CA VAL A 23 -9.46 -10.57 -13.98
C VAL A 23 -10.84 -10.68 -13.32
N PHE A 24 -11.83 -11.05 -14.13
CA PHE A 24 -13.20 -11.34 -13.70
C PHE A 24 -13.77 -12.60 -14.38
N GLN A 25 -12.91 -13.38 -15.03
CA GLN A 25 -13.32 -14.54 -15.83
C GLN A 25 -12.69 -15.85 -15.34
N VAL A 26 -12.69 -16.09 -14.02
CA VAL A 26 -12.50 -17.43 -13.44
C VAL A 26 -13.66 -17.78 -12.51
N PHE A 27 -14.85 -17.19 -12.73
CA PHE A 27 -16.07 -17.64 -12.10
C PHE A 27 -17.26 -17.47 -13.05
N GLY A 28 -17.68 -18.58 -13.65
CA GLY A 28 -19.10 -18.81 -13.95
C GLY A 28 -19.54 -18.74 -15.41
N ASP A 29 -19.25 -19.78 -16.18
CA ASP A 29 -20.16 -20.28 -17.24
C ASP A 29 -21.37 -20.99 -16.60
N SER A 30 -22.02 -20.33 -15.64
CA SER A 30 -23.26 -20.79 -15.04
C SER A 30 -24.01 -19.59 -14.45
N GLY A 31 -24.89 -19.01 -15.28
CA GLY A 31 -26.11 -18.37 -14.81
C GLY A 31 -25.98 -16.95 -14.24
N MET A 32 -25.79 -15.98 -15.13
CA MET A 32 -26.33 -14.62 -14.93
C MET A 32 -27.85 -14.71 -14.98
N GLY A 33 -28.50 -14.93 -13.84
CA GLY A 33 -29.96 -15.05 -13.81
C GLY A 33 -30.55 -15.00 -12.41
N PHE A 34 -29.89 -14.37 -11.42
CA PHE A 34 -30.49 -14.21 -10.10
C PHE A 34 -29.75 -13.20 -9.21
N TRP A 35 -29.47 -12.00 -9.70
CA TRP A 35 -28.88 -10.93 -8.88
C TRP A 35 -29.63 -9.60 -9.02
N GLU A 36 -30.96 -9.70 -9.00
CA GLU A 36 -31.77 -8.68 -8.35
C GLU A 36 -32.38 -9.32 -7.11
N LYS A 37 -31.99 -8.81 -5.94
CA LYS A 37 -32.74 -8.93 -4.68
C LYS A 37 -32.73 -10.31 -4.00
N LYS A 38 -31.61 -10.67 -3.36
CA LYS A 38 -31.64 -11.25 -2.00
C LYS A 38 -30.44 -10.77 -1.17
N ARG A 39 -30.73 -9.86 -0.24
CA ARG A 39 -29.94 -9.72 0.99
C ARG A 39 -29.87 -11.10 1.65
N CYS A 40 -28.65 -11.42 2.10
CA CYS A 40 -28.25 -12.25 3.24
C CYS A 40 -28.91 -13.63 3.42
N ASP A 41 -28.06 -14.60 3.79
CA ASP A 41 -28.34 -15.71 4.73
C ASP A 41 -27.62 -17.01 4.35
N ASN A 42 -26.43 -16.93 3.76
CA ASN A 42 -25.54 -18.10 3.67
C ASN A 42 -24.26 -17.87 4.48
N LEU A 43 -24.29 -18.35 5.73
CA LEU A 43 -23.21 -18.23 6.72
C LEU A 43 -21.89 -18.83 6.20
N VAL A 44 -21.97 -19.87 5.37
CA VAL A 44 -20.82 -20.57 4.78
C VAL A 44 -20.12 -19.72 3.73
N PHE A 45 -20.86 -19.00 2.88
CA PHE A 45 -20.27 -18.15 1.84
C PHE A 45 -19.63 -16.89 2.42
N GLY A 46 -20.24 -16.30 3.46
CA GLY A 46 -19.63 -15.21 4.22
C GLY A 46 -18.32 -15.63 4.90
N ARG A 47 -18.25 -16.87 5.41
CA ARG A 47 -17.06 -17.43 6.04
C ARG A 47 -15.97 -17.79 5.03
N ILE A 48 -16.32 -18.36 3.88
CA ILE A 48 -15.35 -18.63 2.80
C ILE A 48 -14.77 -17.32 2.26
N MET A 49 -15.58 -16.26 2.08
CA MET A 49 -15.09 -14.95 1.64
C MET A 49 -14.26 -14.25 2.72
N SER A 50 -14.58 -14.42 4.02
CA SER A 50 -13.73 -13.94 5.11
C SER A 50 -12.40 -14.70 5.17
N ASP A 51 -12.43 -16.02 4.97
CA ASP A 51 -11.26 -16.87 5.07
C ASP A 51 -10.35 -16.73 3.84
N LEU A 52 -10.91 -16.59 2.63
CA LEU A 52 -10.16 -16.23 1.43
C LEU A 52 -9.58 -14.81 1.53
N GLY A 53 -10.33 -13.88 2.15
CA GLY A 53 -9.82 -12.56 2.55
C GLY A 53 -8.74 -12.62 3.64
N THR A 54 -8.71 -13.66 4.47
CA THR A 54 -7.69 -13.86 5.51
C THR A 54 -6.44 -14.57 4.94
N PHE A 55 -6.61 -15.40 3.90
CA PHE A 55 -5.54 -16.13 3.21
C PHE A 55 -4.86 -15.30 2.09
N LEU A 56 -5.60 -14.36 1.48
CA LEU A 56 -5.08 -13.42 0.45
C LEU A 56 -4.95 -11.96 0.92
N GLY A 57 -5.52 -11.57 2.06
CA GLY A 57 -5.71 -10.16 2.45
C GLY A 57 -4.85 -9.64 3.61
N LYS A 58 -3.73 -10.29 3.93
CA LYS A 58 -2.73 -9.74 4.89
C LYS A 58 -1.73 -8.76 4.26
N GLU A 59 -1.90 -8.40 2.99
CA GLU A 59 -0.76 -8.04 2.15
C GLU A 59 -0.87 -6.67 1.46
N VAL A 60 -1.23 -5.65 2.24
CA VAL A 60 -1.17 -4.25 1.80
C VAL A 60 -0.67 -3.41 2.97
N ARG A 61 0.46 -2.71 2.79
CA ARG A 61 1.17 -2.04 3.88
C ARG A 61 0.85 -0.57 4.09
N MET A 62 0.03 0.04 3.22
CA MET A 62 -0.51 1.36 3.51
C MET A 62 -1.65 1.24 4.52
N ILE A 63 -1.62 2.05 5.56
CA ILE A 63 -2.54 1.91 6.69
C ILE A 63 -3.94 2.41 6.28
N LYS A 64 -4.92 1.50 6.33
CA LYS A 64 -6.32 1.84 6.10
C LYS A 64 -6.89 2.59 7.32
N LYS A 65 -7.82 3.50 7.07
CA LYS A 65 -8.58 4.15 8.15
C LYS A 65 -9.25 3.11 9.06
N GLY A 66 -9.12 3.32 10.37
CA GLY A 66 -9.68 2.41 11.37
C GLY A 66 -8.91 1.10 11.54
N PHE A 67 -7.67 1.01 11.04
CA PHE A 67 -6.80 -0.14 11.26
C PHE A 67 -6.65 -0.46 12.75
N LYS A 68 -6.98 -1.69 13.12
CA LYS A 68 -6.81 -2.23 14.47
C LYS A 68 -5.62 -3.19 14.47
N GLY A 69 -4.46 -2.69 14.85
CA GLY A 69 -3.24 -3.48 14.94
C GLY A 69 -2.30 -2.99 16.04
N ARG A 70 -1.19 -3.70 16.21
CA ARG A 70 -0.15 -3.30 17.16
C ARG A 70 0.40 -1.94 16.74
N CYS A 71 0.40 -1.00 17.67
CA CYS A 71 0.86 0.36 17.47
C CYS A 71 1.88 0.68 18.56
N GLN A 72 3.03 1.20 18.16
CA GLN A 72 3.99 1.82 19.06
C GLN A 72 3.74 3.32 19.06
N LYS A 73 3.76 3.93 20.26
CA LYS A 73 3.53 5.36 20.46
C LYS A 73 4.80 5.98 21.03
N ARG A 74 5.24 7.10 20.47
CA ARG A 74 6.38 7.86 20.98
C ARG A 74 6.10 9.37 20.91
N GLN A 75 6.70 10.11 21.82
CA GLN A 75 6.80 11.56 21.73
C GLN A 75 8.11 11.92 21.05
N MET A 76 8.04 12.86 20.10
CA MET A 76 9.17 13.35 19.32
C MET A 76 9.05 14.87 19.21
N LYS A 77 10.16 15.60 19.16
CA LYS A 77 10.14 17.07 19.23
C LYS A 77 9.62 17.68 17.93
N LYS A 78 9.96 17.08 16.78
CA LYS A 78 9.56 17.57 15.46
C LYS A 78 8.17 17.10 15.03
N CYS A 79 7.48 16.28 15.82
CA CYS A 79 6.13 15.81 15.49
C CYS A 79 5.08 16.55 16.33
N LYS A 80 4.10 17.17 15.66
CA LYS A 80 3.00 17.92 16.30
C LYS A 80 2.16 17.06 17.24
N ASP A 81 2.01 15.78 16.89
CA ASP A 81 1.20 14.79 17.63
C ASP A 81 2.06 13.62 18.12
N VAL A 82 1.46 12.75 18.92
CA VAL A 82 2.06 11.46 19.28
C VAL A 82 2.36 10.65 18.01
N VAL A 83 3.63 10.34 17.77
CA VAL A 83 4.08 9.50 16.66
C VAL A 83 3.55 8.09 16.87
N ARG A 84 2.71 7.62 15.94
CA ARG A 84 2.14 6.28 15.92
C ARG A 84 2.77 5.50 14.78
N THR A 85 3.45 4.40 15.12
CA THR A 85 4.10 3.53 14.14
C THR A 85 3.56 2.10 14.24
N TYR A 86 3.41 1.46 13.10
CA TYR A 86 2.82 0.13 12.92
C TYR A 86 3.85 -0.90 12.42
N GLY A 87 5.06 -0.46 12.05
CA GLY A 87 6.14 -1.32 11.59
C GLY A 87 7.53 -0.77 11.92
N ALA A 88 8.54 -1.61 11.79
CA ALA A 88 9.94 -1.26 12.09
C ALA A 88 10.48 -0.16 11.17
N ILE A 89 10.12 -0.18 9.87
CA ILE A 89 10.56 0.86 8.91
C ILE A 89 10.04 2.24 9.32
N GLN A 90 8.74 2.36 9.64
CA GLN A 90 8.17 3.62 10.09
C GLN A 90 8.87 4.14 11.35
N LEU A 91 9.15 3.25 12.30
CA LEU A 91 9.84 3.62 13.53
C LEU A 91 11.25 4.15 13.26
N ALA A 92 12.04 3.40 12.49
CA ALA A 92 13.40 3.82 12.13
C ALA A 92 13.42 5.12 11.32
N TYR A 93 12.44 5.31 10.42
CA TYR A 93 12.35 6.52 9.62
C TYR A 93 11.94 7.74 10.47
N ALA A 94 11.02 7.58 11.42
CA ALA A 94 10.66 8.64 12.36
C ALA A 94 11.86 9.08 13.21
N GLU A 95 12.68 8.14 13.69
CA GLU A 95 13.91 8.45 14.42
C GLU A 95 14.92 9.21 13.54
N ARG A 96 15.02 8.85 12.26
CA ARG A 96 15.85 9.59 11.29
C ARG A 96 15.33 11.02 11.07
N LEU A 97 14.03 11.20 10.88
CA LEU A 97 13.42 12.52 10.69
C LEU A 97 13.64 13.44 11.90
N GLU A 98 13.56 12.87 13.12
CA GLU A 98 13.84 13.61 14.35
C GLU A 98 15.28 14.18 14.38
N GLN A 99 16.25 13.44 13.84
CA GLN A 99 17.66 13.83 13.80
C GLN A 99 18.04 14.72 12.61
N GLU A 100 17.22 14.75 11.56
CA GLU A 100 17.53 15.42 10.30
C GLU A 100 17.27 16.94 10.39
N ASP A 101 18.34 17.75 10.33
CA ASP A 101 18.25 19.22 10.50
C ASP A 101 17.48 19.91 9.38
N SER A 102 17.47 19.32 8.18
CA SER A 102 16.74 19.85 7.02
C SER A 102 15.21 19.75 7.18
N ILE A 103 14.72 19.02 8.18
CA ILE A 103 13.29 18.87 8.51
C ILE A 103 12.96 19.73 9.73
N SER A 104 11.97 20.60 9.58
CA SER A 104 11.43 21.44 10.66
C SER A 104 10.39 20.67 11.47
N GLU A 105 9.44 20.04 10.79
CA GLU A 105 8.37 19.26 11.39
C GLU A 105 7.93 18.08 10.52
N PHE A 106 7.28 17.10 11.13
CA PHE A 106 6.61 16.03 10.40
C PHE A 106 5.31 15.56 11.08
N GLN A 107 4.44 14.97 10.28
CA GLN A 107 3.19 14.36 10.69
C GLN A 107 3.13 12.92 10.21
N CYS A 108 2.58 12.04 11.04
CA CYS A 108 2.48 10.61 10.75
C CYS A 108 1.04 10.22 10.44
N ASN A 109 0.84 9.26 9.54
CA ASN A 109 -0.46 8.66 9.20
C ASN A 109 -1.50 9.70 8.73
N VAL A 110 -1.09 10.57 7.81
CA VAL A 110 -1.94 11.63 7.25
C VAL A 110 -2.97 11.01 6.31
N MET A 111 -4.26 11.20 6.62
CA MET A 111 -5.36 10.56 5.89
C MET A 111 -5.50 11.12 4.47
N LEU A 112 -5.61 10.21 3.51
CA LEU A 112 -5.88 10.46 2.10
C LEU A 112 -7.37 10.26 1.84
N SER A 113 -8.05 11.34 1.46
CA SER A 113 -9.48 11.33 1.16
C SER A 113 -9.73 11.23 -0.35
N GLY A 114 -10.85 10.62 -0.73
CA GLY A 114 -11.30 10.58 -2.13
C GLY A 114 -10.52 9.65 -3.06
N LEU A 115 -9.80 8.66 -2.51
CA LEU A 115 -9.19 7.61 -3.32
C LEU A 115 -10.22 6.53 -3.66
N GLU A 116 -10.24 6.06 -4.91
CA GLU A 116 -11.13 4.97 -5.36
C GLU A 116 -10.90 3.66 -4.59
N ALA A 117 -9.65 3.41 -4.18
CA ALA A 117 -9.27 2.21 -3.45
C ALA A 117 -9.76 2.20 -1.99
N GLY A 118 -10.27 3.34 -1.49
CA GLY A 118 -10.73 3.55 -0.11
C GLY A 118 -9.88 4.53 0.68
N GLU A 119 -10.23 4.76 1.95
CA GLU A 119 -9.52 5.69 2.82
C GLU A 119 -8.24 5.04 3.42
N TYR A 120 -7.08 5.52 2.97
CA TYR A 120 -5.75 5.13 3.47
C TYR A 120 -5.02 6.35 4.00
N SER A 121 -3.91 6.15 4.69
CA SER A 121 -3.02 7.23 5.10
C SER A 121 -1.66 7.14 4.43
N SER A 122 -1.05 8.29 4.20
CA SER A 122 0.39 8.40 3.95
C SER A 122 1.17 8.29 5.25
N ASP A 123 2.32 7.64 5.19
CA ASP A 123 3.10 7.35 6.41
C ASP A 123 3.70 8.62 7.02
N PHE A 124 4.39 9.43 6.21
CA PHE A 124 4.99 10.69 6.67
C PHE A 124 4.75 11.83 5.69
N VAL A 125 4.32 12.97 6.23
CA VAL A 125 4.31 14.27 5.56
C VAL A 125 5.23 15.18 6.36
N CYS A 126 6.28 15.67 5.73
CA CYS A 126 7.33 16.45 6.40
C CYS A 126 7.41 17.84 5.80
N GLU A 127 7.62 18.83 6.63
CA GLU A 127 7.97 20.19 6.24
C GLU A 127 9.49 20.35 6.38
N LYS A 128 10.12 20.88 5.33
CA LYS A 128 11.53 21.21 5.33
C LYS A 128 11.73 22.62 5.90
N GLN A 129 12.96 22.94 6.29
CA GLN A 129 13.30 24.28 6.79
C GLN A 129 13.01 25.41 5.80
N ASN A 130 12.97 25.11 4.49
CA ASN A 130 12.64 26.09 3.45
C ASN A 130 11.12 26.24 3.19
N GLY A 131 10.28 25.54 3.96
CA GLY A 131 8.82 25.53 3.81
C GLY A 131 8.29 24.54 2.76
N ASP A 132 9.16 23.83 2.03
CA ASP A 132 8.73 22.81 1.08
C ASP A 132 8.23 21.56 1.82
N LEU A 133 7.22 20.93 1.25
CA LEU A 133 6.70 19.66 1.76
C LEU A 133 7.34 18.47 1.04
N MET A 134 7.59 17.39 1.78
CA MET A 134 7.91 16.08 1.21
C MET A 134 7.06 14.97 1.83
N VAL A 135 6.83 13.93 1.05
CA VAL A 135 6.04 12.76 1.48
C VAL A 135 6.86 11.50 1.34
N ARG A 136 6.76 10.61 2.34
CA ARG A 136 7.49 9.34 2.38
C ARG A 136 6.57 8.21 2.77
N GLU A 137 6.51 7.19 1.92
CA GLU A 137 5.73 5.97 2.16
C GLU A 137 6.67 4.82 2.55
N CYS A 138 6.46 4.24 3.72
CA CYS A 138 7.24 3.15 4.29
C CYS A 138 6.69 1.80 3.87
N VAL A 139 7.41 1.11 2.98
CA VAL A 139 6.98 -0.20 2.46
C VAL A 139 8.17 -1.16 2.50
N GLU A 140 8.05 -2.28 3.23
CA GLU A 140 9.12 -3.29 3.12
C GLU A 140 9.12 -3.91 1.70
N ARG A 141 10.30 -4.21 1.20
CA ARG A 141 10.62 -4.52 -0.20
C ARG A 141 9.80 -5.68 -0.76
N ARG A 142 9.51 -6.69 0.08
CA ARG A 142 8.69 -7.86 -0.29
C ARG A 142 7.28 -7.52 -0.80
N PHE A 143 6.74 -6.33 -0.47
CA PHE A 143 5.42 -5.91 -0.93
C PHE A 143 5.44 -4.94 -2.11
N LEU A 144 6.60 -4.45 -2.54
CA LEU A 144 6.68 -3.56 -3.72
C LEU A 144 6.23 -4.23 -5.01
N LYS A 145 6.33 -5.56 -5.10
CA LYS A 145 5.87 -6.33 -6.26
C LYS A 145 4.39 -6.70 -6.19
N LYS A 146 3.69 -6.35 -5.11
CA LYS A 146 2.27 -6.72 -4.93
C LYS A 146 1.38 -5.70 -5.66
N PRO A 147 0.46 -6.16 -6.53
CA PRO A 147 -0.29 -5.27 -7.41
C PRO A 147 -1.13 -4.25 -6.65
N MET A 148 -1.68 -4.63 -5.50
CA MET A 148 -2.45 -3.70 -4.66
C MET A 148 -1.55 -2.64 -3.99
N THR A 149 -0.34 -3.02 -3.58
CA THR A 149 0.61 -2.05 -2.98
C THR A 149 1.05 -1.02 -4.03
N VAL A 150 1.38 -1.47 -5.24
CA VAL A 150 1.71 -0.56 -6.36
C VAL A 150 0.56 0.41 -6.65
N LYS A 151 -0.67 -0.09 -6.78
CA LYS A 151 -1.86 0.76 -7.02
C LYS A 151 -2.05 1.84 -5.95
N LEU A 152 -1.86 1.51 -4.68
CA LEU A 152 -2.02 2.48 -3.60
C LEU A 152 -0.87 3.49 -3.56
N LEU A 153 0.36 3.07 -3.85
CA LEU A 153 1.51 3.97 -3.96
C LEU A 153 1.33 4.96 -5.10
N ASP A 154 0.86 4.50 -6.27
CA ASP A 154 0.54 5.37 -7.41
C ASP A 154 -0.57 6.36 -7.05
N ALA A 155 -1.63 5.89 -6.37
CA ALA A 155 -2.72 6.74 -5.90
C ALA A 155 -2.26 7.78 -4.87
N SER A 156 -1.37 7.41 -3.94
CA SER A 156 -0.76 8.36 -2.98
C SER A 156 0.07 9.41 -3.70
N ARG A 157 0.97 8.98 -4.59
CA ARG A 157 1.82 9.88 -5.37
C ARG A 157 0.97 10.89 -6.14
N GLU A 158 -0.07 10.44 -6.83
CA GLU A 158 -0.95 11.31 -7.59
C GLU A 158 -1.74 12.27 -6.68
N TYR A 159 -2.24 11.78 -5.54
CA TYR A 159 -2.94 12.59 -4.55
C TYR A 159 -2.11 13.79 -4.09
N TRP A 160 -0.83 13.58 -3.82
CA TRP A 160 0.09 14.64 -3.37
C TRP A 160 0.57 15.53 -4.52
N THR A 161 0.81 14.95 -5.69
CA THR A 161 1.18 15.69 -6.90
C THR A 161 0.09 16.70 -7.28
N ARG A 162 -1.19 16.32 -7.22
CA ARG A 162 -2.33 17.22 -7.47
C ARG A 162 -2.42 18.39 -6.48
N ARG A 163 -1.73 18.29 -5.33
CA ARG A 163 -1.64 19.33 -4.29
C ARG A 163 -0.34 20.15 -4.37
N GLY A 164 0.45 19.95 -5.42
CA GLY A 164 1.71 20.67 -5.64
C GLY A 164 2.92 20.07 -4.92
N ILE A 165 2.77 18.93 -4.24
CA ILE A 165 3.89 18.27 -3.57
C ILE A 165 4.54 17.27 -4.53
N THR A 166 5.72 17.61 -5.03
CA THR A 166 6.46 16.82 -6.01
C THR A 166 7.54 15.94 -5.38
N ASP A 167 8.04 16.30 -4.19
CA ASP A 167 8.99 15.49 -3.43
C ASP A 167 8.26 14.35 -2.70
N TRP A 168 7.91 13.32 -3.47
CA TRP A 168 7.30 12.09 -2.98
C TRP A 168 8.26 10.92 -3.18
N GLY A 169 8.36 10.04 -2.19
CA GLY A 169 9.30 8.91 -2.25
C GLY A 169 8.88 7.72 -1.41
N ILE A 170 9.52 6.58 -1.67
CA ILE A 170 9.30 5.32 -0.95
C ILE A 170 10.52 5.04 -0.08
N VAL A 171 10.27 4.64 1.17
CA VAL A 171 11.28 4.20 2.13
C VAL A 171 11.14 2.70 2.32
N THR A 172 12.23 1.97 2.09
CA THR A 172 12.25 0.50 2.12
C THR A 172 13.34 0.01 3.07
N ASP A 173 13.25 -1.25 3.47
CA ASP A 173 14.35 -1.99 4.08
C ASP A 173 15.47 -2.27 3.07
N GLU A 174 16.66 -2.57 3.62
CA GLU A 174 17.87 -2.92 2.87
C GLU A 174 17.70 -4.19 2.04
N GLU A 175 18.55 -4.35 1.02
CA GLU A 175 18.62 -5.59 0.25
C GLU A 175 19.30 -6.69 1.08
N LYS A 176 18.71 -7.89 1.06
CA LYS A 176 19.28 -9.09 1.65
C LYS A 176 19.85 -9.99 0.57
#